data_AF-A0A3D1JY12-F1
#
_entry.id   AF-A0A3D1JY12-F1
#
_cell.length_a   1.000
_cell.length_b   1.000
_cell.length_c   1.000
_cell.angle_alpha   90.00
_cell.angle_beta   90.00
_cell.angle_gamma   90.00
#
_symmetry.space_group_name_H-M   'P 1'
#
loop_
_entity.id
_entity.type
_entity.pdbx_description
1 polymer ?
#
loop_
_entity_poly.entity_id
_entity_poly.type
_entity_poly.pdbx_seq_one_letter_code
_entity_poly.pdbx_strand_id
1 'polypeptide(L)'
;MSEISKIEKVRRVMIVFAIMLSLMLVGGIPMIIFGATRHLTALLVFGIIFVVAGFYGAPMVWVAVGSTYESKKLFSQIHDGSVTSISDLARLNDKSENQMHQEVKKLIDKKYLTGVALVGDEIVRLSADGKTVVNVSAAITYRCPYCTGPVTMVGGRGKCEYCGSLVSTADFTKEELQGIEDAFKKFPPEKTDV
;
A
#
# COMPACT_ATOMS: atom_id res chain seq x y z
N MET A 1 -12.04 -0.40 4.24
CA MET A 1 -11.79 -0.08 5.66
C MET A 1 -11.04 -1.19 6.42
N SER A 2 -11.03 -2.45 5.97
CA SER A 2 -10.38 -3.59 6.64
C SER A 2 -8.86 -3.74 6.41
N GLU A 3 -8.30 -3.07 5.40
CA GLU A 3 -6.90 -3.26 4.97
C GLU A 3 -5.93 -2.41 5.80
N ILE A 4 -6.27 -1.13 6.02
CA ILE A 4 -5.50 -0.19 6.85
C ILE A 4 -5.37 -0.71 8.28
N SER A 5 -6.44 -1.31 8.83
CA SER A 5 -6.43 -1.83 10.20
C SER A 5 -5.47 -3.02 10.39
N LYS A 6 -5.18 -3.80 9.34
CA LYS A 6 -4.17 -4.86 9.39
C LYS A 6 -2.77 -4.28 9.53
N ILE A 7 -2.43 -3.28 8.72
CA ILE A 7 -1.12 -2.59 8.78
C ILE A 7 -0.94 -1.93 10.14
N GLU A 8 -1.98 -1.26 10.64
CA GLU A 8 -1.94 -0.60 11.95
C GLU A 8 -1.82 -1.57 13.12
N LYS A 9 -2.45 -2.74 13.04
CA LYS A 9 -2.32 -3.79 14.07
C LYS A 9 -0.90 -4.34 14.12
N VAL A 10 -0.30 -4.67 12.97
CA VAL A 10 1.10 -5.13 12.89
C VAL A 10 2.04 -4.07 13.44
N ARG A 11 1.85 -2.81 13.03
CA ARG A 11 2.64 -1.68 13.53
C ARG A 11 2.54 -1.53 15.05
N ARG A 12 1.32 -1.63 15.62
CA ARG A 12 1.12 -1.50 17.08
C ARG A 12 1.88 -2.59 17.84
N VAL A 13 1.84 -3.83 17.36
CA VAL A 13 2.58 -4.95 17.96
C VAL A 13 4.08 -4.71 17.88
N MET A 14 4.60 -4.27 16.72
CA MET A 14 6.02 -3.98 16.55
C MET A 14 6.50 -2.84 17.46
N ILE A 15 5.70 -1.77 17.63
CA ILE A 15 6.03 -0.66 18.53
C ILE A 15 6.06 -1.14 19.98
N VAL A 16 5.08 -1.94 20.41
CA VAL A 16 5.07 -2.50 21.78
C VAL A 16 6.32 -3.35 22.01
N PHE A 17 6.71 -4.17 21.04
CA PHE A 17 7.90 -5.01 21.12
C PHE A 17 9.20 -4.18 21.12
N ALA A 18 9.28 -3.12 20.30
CA ALA A 18 10.43 -2.21 20.26
C ALA A 18 10.64 -1.48 21.58
N ILE A 19 9.55 -0.97 22.17
CA ILE A 19 9.59 -0.31 23.48
C ILE A 19 10.02 -1.31 24.56
N MET A 20 9.44 -2.51 24.56
CA MET A 20 9.77 -3.55 25.53
C MET A 20 11.25 -3.95 25.47
N LEU A 21 11.80 -4.18 24.27
CA LEU A 21 13.24 -4.44 24.05
C LEU A 21 14.13 -3.28 24.51
N SER A 22 13.70 -2.04 24.27
CA SER A 22 14.43 -0.85 24.71
C SER A 22 14.46 -0.76 26.24
N LEU A 23 13.36 -1.08 26.91
CA LEU A 23 13.28 -1.14 28.38
C LEU A 23 14.12 -2.29 28.95
N MET A 24 14.14 -3.46 28.30
CA MET A 24 15.01 -4.57 28.68
C MET A 24 16.48 -4.21 28.59
N LEU A 25 16.89 -3.43 27.58
CA LEU A 25 18.26 -2.94 27.46
C LEU A 25 18.65 -2.05 28.65
N VAL A 26 17.82 -1.05 28.95
CA VAL A 26 18.06 -0.10 30.05
C VAL A 26 18.04 -0.81 31.41
N GLY A 27 17.11 -1.76 31.61
CA GLY A 27 17.00 -2.54 32.85
C GLY A 27 18.04 -3.65 32.99
N GLY A 28 18.58 -4.18 31.88
CA GLY A 28 19.59 -5.24 31.88
C GLY A 28 20.94 -4.75 32.42
N ILE A 29 21.30 -3.49 32.17
CA ILE A 29 22.57 -2.90 32.65
C ILE A 29 22.67 -2.91 34.20
N PRO A 30 21.72 -2.34 34.98
CA PRO A 30 21.78 -2.40 36.43
C PRO A 30 21.67 -3.84 36.94
N MET A 31 20.91 -4.71 36.26
CA MET A 31 20.79 -6.12 36.62
C MET A 31 22.16 -6.84 36.58
N ILE A 32 23.00 -6.55 35.59
CA ILE A 32 24.38 -7.04 35.52
C ILE A 32 25.23 -6.49 36.69
N ILE A 33 25.15 -5.18 36.97
CA ILE A 33 25.94 -4.53 38.04
C ILE A 33 25.59 -5.12 39.42
N PHE A 34 24.31 -5.25 39.74
CA PHE A 34 23.87 -5.84 41.00
C PHE A 34 24.13 -7.35 41.05
N GLY A 35 23.97 -8.06 39.93
CA GLY A 35 24.28 -9.49 39.82
C GLY A 35 25.75 -9.79 40.10
N ALA A 36 26.66 -8.98 39.56
CA ALA A 36 28.09 -9.10 39.79
C ALA A 36 28.47 -8.75 41.23
N THR A 37 27.96 -7.63 41.77
CA THR A 37 28.31 -7.14 43.12
C THR A 37 27.79 -8.06 44.24
N ARG A 38 26.63 -8.70 44.05
CA ARG A 38 26.00 -9.59 45.05
C ARG A 38 26.30 -11.07 44.80
N HIS A 39 27.16 -11.40 43.84
CA HIS A 39 27.45 -12.78 43.38
C HIS A 39 26.19 -13.60 43.03
N LEU A 40 25.14 -12.94 42.53
CA LEU A 40 23.89 -13.57 42.10
C LEU A 40 24.00 -13.99 40.63
N THR A 41 24.51 -15.20 40.38
CA THR A 41 24.78 -15.72 39.03
C THR A 41 23.54 -15.71 38.13
N ALA A 42 22.37 -16.06 38.67
CA ALA A 42 21.12 -16.04 37.90
C ALA A 42 20.76 -14.64 37.41
N LEU A 43 20.86 -13.63 38.29
CA LEU A 43 20.56 -12.23 37.95
C LEU A 43 21.51 -11.70 36.88
N LEU A 44 22.80 -12.06 36.98
CA LEU A 44 23.82 -11.71 36.00
C LEU A 44 23.53 -12.31 34.62
N VAL A 45 23.16 -13.58 34.54
CA VAL A 45 22.82 -14.25 33.28
C VAL A 45 21.60 -13.61 32.60
N PHE A 46 20.53 -13.34 33.35
CA PHE A 46 19.36 -12.65 32.80
C PHE A 46 19.69 -11.23 32.31
N GLY A 47 20.52 -10.50 33.06
CA GLY A 47 20.99 -9.17 32.66
C GLY A 47 21.74 -9.19 31.32
N ILE A 48 22.65 -10.14 31.13
CA ILE A 48 23.38 -10.29 29.86
C ILE A 48 22.43 -10.60 28.70
N ILE A 49 21.50 -11.55 28.88
CA ILE A 49 20.52 -11.90 27.85
C ILE A 49 19.69 -10.67 27.45
N PHE A 50 19.24 -9.88 28.42
CA PHE A 50 18.43 -8.69 28.19
C PHE A 50 19.21 -7.58 27.48
N VAL A 51 20.48 -7.36 27.83
CA VAL A 51 21.34 -6.39 27.15
C VAL A 51 21.63 -6.83 25.72
N VAL A 52 22.01 -8.08 25.48
CA VAL A 52 22.30 -8.59 24.12
C VAL A 52 21.03 -8.55 23.26
N ALA A 53 19.91 -9.05 23.77
CA ALA A 53 18.65 -9.02 23.05
C ALA A 53 18.18 -7.59 22.79
N GLY A 54 18.26 -6.70 23.77
CA GLY A 54 17.88 -5.30 23.64
C GLY A 54 18.78 -4.53 22.67
N PHE A 55 20.09 -4.76 22.70
CA PHE A 55 21.07 -4.03 21.88
C PHE A 55 20.95 -4.38 20.40
N TYR A 56 20.77 -5.66 20.06
CA TYR A 56 20.62 -6.08 18.66
C TYR A 56 19.16 -6.09 18.19
N GLY A 57 18.23 -6.45 19.07
CA GLY A 57 16.82 -6.56 18.77
C GLY A 57 16.12 -5.21 18.62
N ALA A 58 16.40 -4.23 19.50
CA ALA A 58 15.71 -2.93 19.43
C ALA A 58 15.98 -2.20 18.10
N PRO A 59 17.22 -2.06 17.60
CA PRO A 59 17.48 -1.41 16.31
C PRO A 59 16.76 -2.10 15.14
N MET A 60 16.78 -3.44 15.09
CA MET A 60 16.10 -4.19 14.03
C MET A 60 14.58 -3.94 14.04
N VAL A 61 13.96 -3.94 15.23
CA VAL A 61 12.52 -3.74 15.33
C VAL A 61 12.15 -2.28 15.02
N TRP A 62 12.96 -1.30 15.42
CA TRP A 62 12.74 0.10 15.06
C TRP A 62 12.83 0.36 13.55
N VAL A 63 13.80 -0.28 12.86
CA VAL A 63 13.87 -0.24 11.39
C VAL A 63 12.62 -0.88 10.77
N ALA A 64 12.16 -2.01 11.30
CA ALA A 64 10.94 -2.66 10.84
C ALA A 64 9.70 -1.77 11.04
N VAL A 65 9.59 -1.08 12.18
CA VAL A 65 8.51 -0.10 12.44
C VAL A 65 8.53 1.01 11.39
N GLY A 66 9.69 1.59 11.08
CA GLY A 66 9.84 2.61 10.04
C GLY A 66 9.34 2.12 8.68
N SER A 67 9.69 0.88 8.29
CA SER A 67 9.23 0.28 7.03
C SER A 67 7.70 0.15 6.92
N THR A 68 7.00 -0.07 8.06
CA THR A 68 5.53 -0.13 8.07
C THR A 68 4.87 1.24 7.87
N TYR A 69 5.54 2.33 8.26
CA TYR A 69 5.07 3.68 8.01
C TYR A 69 5.09 4.00 6.51
N GLU A 70 6.22 3.71 5.85
CA GLU A 70 6.37 3.84 4.40
C GLU A 70 5.32 3.02 3.65
N SER A 71 5.11 1.78 4.08
CA SER A 71 4.07 0.89 3.53
C SER A 71 2.66 1.49 3.65
N LYS A 72 2.34 2.17 4.76
CA LYS A 72 1.04 2.83 4.97
C LYS A 72 0.89 4.06 4.08
N LYS A 73 1.93 4.88 3.96
CA LYS A 73 1.94 6.06 3.07
C LYS A 73 1.71 5.64 1.62
N LEU A 74 2.44 4.62 1.16
CA LEU A 74 2.31 4.06 -0.17
C LEU A 74 0.93 3.46 -0.43
N PHE A 75 0.37 2.73 0.55
CA PHE A 75 -1.01 2.23 0.48
C PHE A 75 -2.01 3.37 0.26
N SER A 76 -1.89 4.48 1.01
CA SER A 76 -2.80 5.63 0.85
C SER A 76 -2.70 6.23 -0.56
N GLN A 77 -1.49 6.44 -1.06
CA GLN A 77 -1.27 6.99 -2.40
C GLN A 77 -1.93 6.14 -3.51
N ILE A 78 -1.80 4.81 -3.42
CA ILE A 78 -2.39 3.88 -4.39
C ILE A 78 -3.92 3.78 -4.21
N HIS A 79 -4.40 3.78 -2.97
CA HIS A 79 -5.83 3.63 -2.67
C HIS A 79 -6.62 4.89 -3.03
N ASP A 80 -6.08 6.07 -2.75
CA ASP A 80 -6.73 7.36 -3.04
C ASP A 80 -6.78 7.66 -4.54
N GLY A 81 -6.07 6.88 -5.36
CA GLY A 81 -6.11 6.93 -6.81
C GLY A 81 -5.34 8.11 -7.39
N SER A 82 -4.45 8.73 -6.61
CA SER A 82 -3.67 9.88 -7.04
C SER A 82 -2.54 9.50 -8.00
N VAL A 83 -2.10 8.23 -8.00
CA VAL A 83 -0.99 7.75 -8.83
C VAL A 83 -1.24 6.31 -9.29
N THR A 84 -1.18 6.08 -10.60
CA THR A 84 -1.42 4.77 -11.23
C THR A 84 -0.16 4.16 -11.86
N SER A 85 0.91 4.94 -12.07
CA SER A 85 2.19 4.45 -12.60
C SER A 85 3.22 4.28 -11.48
N ILE A 86 4.10 3.29 -11.62
CA ILE A 86 5.17 3.04 -10.65
C ILE A 86 6.29 4.06 -10.79
N SER A 87 6.54 4.54 -12.00
CA SER A 87 7.48 5.63 -12.28
C SER A 87 7.08 6.94 -11.61
N ASP A 88 5.79 7.31 -11.57
CA ASP A 88 5.33 8.49 -10.82
C ASP A 88 5.43 8.24 -9.31
N LEU A 89 5.09 7.05 -8.82
CA LEU A 89 5.26 6.70 -7.40
C LEU A 89 6.72 6.75 -6.95
N ALA A 90 7.65 6.32 -7.82
CA ALA A 90 9.08 6.36 -7.58
C ALA A 90 9.56 7.81 -7.44
N ARG A 91 9.11 8.71 -8.32
CA ARG A 91 9.40 10.16 -8.27
C ARG A 91 8.81 10.83 -7.03
N LEU A 92 7.56 10.51 -6.67
CA LEU A 92 6.89 11.08 -5.49
C LEU A 92 7.48 10.63 -4.14
N ASN A 93 8.20 9.51 -4.13
CA ASN A 93 8.80 8.95 -2.92
C ASN A 93 10.34 8.97 -2.94
N ASP A 94 10.96 9.66 -3.91
CA ASP A 94 12.42 9.75 -4.09
C ASP A 94 13.13 8.38 -4.06
N LYS A 95 12.49 7.36 -4.64
CA LYS A 95 13.02 5.98 -4.71
C LYS A 95 13.31 5.59 -6.15
N SER A 96 14.23 4.64 -6.34
CA SER A 96 14.43 4.04 -7.66
C SER A 96 13.20 3.20 -8.06
N GLU A 97 12.91 3.12 -9.36
CA GLU A 97 11.79 2.34 -9.89
C GLU A 97 11.86 0.88 -9.43
N ASN A 98 13.05 0.26 -9.45
CA ASN A 98 13.27 -1.11 -8.97
C ASN A 98 12.91 -1.29 -7.48
N GLN A 99 13.27 -0.34 -6.62
CA GLN A 99 12.89 -0.38 -5.22
C GLN A 99 11.38 -0.19 -5.05
N MET A 100 10.77 0.65 -5.89
CA MET A 100 9.35 0.93 -5.83
C MET A 100 8.52 -0.29 -6.24
N HIS A 101 8.91 -0.95 -7.33
CA HIS A 101 8.38 -2.25 -7.79
C HIS A 101 8.37 -3.28 -6.67
N GLN A 102 9.49 -3.43 -5.95
CA GLN A 102 9.60 -4.39 -4.85
C GLN A 102 8.70 -4.03 -3.66
N GLU A 103 8.53 -2.75 -3.34
CA GLU A 103 7.67 -2.34 -2.23
C GLU A 103 6.18 -2.50 -2.56
N VAL A 104 5.75 -2.16 -3.77
CA VAL A 104 4.37 -2.42 -4.21
C VAL A 104 4.09 -3.92 -4.24
N LYS A 105 5.02 -4.73 -4.75
CA LYS A 105 4.92 -6.20 -4.71
C LYS A 105 4.79 -6.73 -3.28
N LYS A 106 5.59 -6.22 -2.33
CA LYS A 106 5.46 -6.57 -0.91
C LYS A 106 4.09 -6.24 -0.32
N LEU A 107 3.47 -5.12 -0.73
CA LEU A 107 2.12 -4.77 -0.29
C LEU A 107 1.06 -5.73 -0.83
N ILE A 108 1.21 -6.17 -2.09
CA ILE A 108 0.34 -7.18 -2.72
C ILE A 108 0.52 -8.55 -2.05
N ASP A 109 1.77 -9.00 -1.88
CA ASP A 109 2.11 -10.29 -1.26
C ASP A 109 1.60 -10.39 0.18
N LYS A 110 1.69 -9.30 0.95
CA LYS A 110 1.17 -9.22 2.32
C LYS A 110 -0.35 -9.07 2.39
N LYS A 111 -1.05 -9.06 1.25
CA LYS A 111 -2.50 -8.83 1.14
C LYS A 111 -2.94 -7.54 1.83
N TYR A 112 -2.10 -6.51 1.73
CA TYR A 112 -2.40 -5.16 2.16
C TYR A 112 -3.07 -4.35 1.05
N LEU A 113 -2.81 -4.68 -0.21
CA LEU A 113 -3.54 -4.20 -1.39
C LEU A 113 -4.33 -5.37 -1.98
N THR A 114 -5.64 -5.37 -1.78
CA THR A 114 -6.56 -6.34 -2.40
C THR A 114 -7.26 -5.74 -3.61
N GLY A 115 -7.47 -6.55 -4.65
CA GLY A 115 -8.06 -6.08 -5.91
C GLY A 115 -7.13 -5.16 -6.70
N VAL A 116 -5.81 -5.30 -6.54
CA VAL A 116 -4.79 -4.57 -7.32
C VAL A 116 -3.74 -5.56 -7.85
N ALA A 117 -3.40 -5.47 -9.13
CA ALA A 117 -2.35 -6.22 -9.80
C ALA A 117 -1.35 -5.26 -10.42
N LEU A 118 -0.10 -5.72 -10.50
CA LEU A 118 0.95 -5.07 -11.25
C LEU A 118 0.96 -5.64 -12.67
N VAL A 119 0.81 -4.79 -13.69
CA VAL A 119 0.93 -5.17 -15.10
C VAL A 119 2.01 -4.30 -15.73
N GLY A 120 3.22 -4.84 -15.88
CA GLY A 120 4.37 -4.04 -16.28
C GLY A 120 4.67 -2.92 -15.27
N ASP A 121 4.63 -1.67 -15.72
CA ASP A 121 4.87 -0.47 -14.89
C ASP A 121 3.58 0.17 -14.32
N GLU A 122 2.41 -0.38 -14.63
CA GLU A 122 1.12 0.16 -14.21
C GLU A 122 0.49 -0.64 -13.07
N ILE A 123 -0.15 0.08 -12.16
CA ILE A 123 -0.93 -0.46 -11.05
C ILE A 123 -2.40 -0.51 -11.47
N VAL A 124 -2.90 -1.70 -11.75
CA VAL A 124 -4.24 -1.92 -12.28
C VAL A 124 -5.15 -2.51 -11.20
N ARG A 125 -6.39 -2.04 -11.11
CA ARG A 125 -7.38 -2.61 -10.17
C ARG A 125 -8.03 -3.84 -10.80
N LEU A 126 -8.09 -4.97 -10.09
CA LEU A 126 -8.84 -6.14 -10.54
C LEU A 126 -10.30 -6.03 -10.14
N SER A 127 -11.18 -6.62 -10.96
CA SER A 127 -12.59 -6.79 -10.62
C SER A 127 -12.77 -7.75 -9.43
N ALA A 128 -13.97 -7.75 -8.84
CA ALA A 128 -14.36 -8.57 -7.70
C ALA A 128 -14.11 -10.08 -7.90
N ASP A 129 -14.04 -10.55 -9.14
CA ASP A 129 -13.80 -11.95 -9.50
C ASP A 129 -12.32 -12.36 -9.51
N GLY A 130 -11.39 -11.41 -9.30
CA GLY A 130 -9.94 -11.67 -9.16
C GLY A 130 -9.23 -12.21 -10.41
N LYS A 131 -9.94 -12.35 -11.54
CA LYS A 131 -9.45 -12.91 -12.80
C LYS A 131 -9.41 -11.90 -13.95
N THR A 132 -10.13 -10.80 -13.83
CA THR A 132 -10.21 -9.75 -14.85
C THR A 132 -9.43 -8.53 -14.40
N VAL A 133 -8.38 -8.22 -15.16
CA VAL A 133 -7.69 -6.94 -15.12
C VAL A 133 -8.69 -5.90 -15.62
N VAL A 134 -9.27 -5.11 -14.73
CA VAL A 134 -10.03 -3.94 -15.14
C VAL A 134 -8.98 -2.90 -15.45
N ASN A 135 -8.51 -2.86 -16.70
CA ASN A 135 -7.64 -1.78 -17.17
C ASN A 135 -8.28 -0.47 -16.73
N VAL A 136 -7.68 0.18 -15.73
CA VAL A 136 -8.03 1.53 -15.31
C VAL A 136 -7.78 2.50 -16.47
N SER A 137 -6.97 2.07 -17.46
CA SER A 137 -6.63 2.67 -18.74
C SER A 137 -7.54 2.27 -19.92
N ALA A 138 -8.65 1.54 -19.72
CA ALA A 138 -9.73 1.61 -20.70
C ALA A 138 -10.34 3.01 -20.58
N ALA A 139 -9.70 3.97 -21.26
CA ALA A 139 -10.18 5.30 -21.54
C ALA A 139 -11.52 5.17 -22.27
N ILE A 140 -12.61 4.97 -21.52
CA ILE A 140 -13.94 4.99 -22.09
C ILE A 140 -14.29 6.47 -22.20
N THR A 141 -14.43 6.92 -23.45
CA THR A 141 -14.88 8.27 -23.75
C THR A 141 -16.39 8.32 -23.62
N TYR A 142 -16.88 8.98 -22.57
CA TYR A 142 -18.30 9.25 -22.36
C TYR A 142 -18.68 10.62 -22.92
N ARG A 143 -19.97 10.89 -23.07
CA ARG A 143 -20.45 12.27 -23.25
C ARG A 143 -20.72 12.90 -21.90
N CYS A 144 -20.14 14.07 -21.65
CA CYS A 144 -20.40 14.83 -20.44
C CYS A 144 -21.91 15.07 -20.26
N PRO A 145 -22.52 14.76 -19.10
CA PRO A 145 -23.95 15.01 -18.87
C PRO A 145 -24.30 16.50 -18.82
N TYR A 146 -23.30 17.37 -18.59
CA TYR A 146 -23.51 18.81 -18.45
C TYR A 146 -23.34 19.60 -19.76
N CYS A 147 -22.43 19.17 -20.64
CA CYS A 147 -22.09 19.91 -21.86
C CYS A 147 -22.03 19.06 -23.12
N THR A 148 -22.29 17.75 -23.02
CA THR A 148 -22.25 16.75 -24.10
C THR A 148 -20.90 16.55 -24.80
N GLY A 149 -19.85 17.29 -24.40
CA GLY A 149 -18.49 17.09 -24.90
C GLY A 149 -17.92 15.73 -24.49
N PRO A 150 -17.01 15.12 -25.29
CA PRO A 150 -16.37 13.86 -24.93
C PRO A 150 -15.52 14.02 -23.66
N VAL A 151 -15.62 13.05 -22.75
CA VAL A 151 -14.87 12.97 -21.49
C VAL A 151 -14.28 11.59 -21.37
N THR A 152 -12.95 11.53 -21.34
CA THR A 152 -12.24 10.29 -21.06
C THR A 152 -12.26 10.03 -19.57
N MET A 153 -12.86 8.92 -19.17
CA MET A 153 -12.97 8.52 -17.78
C MET A 153 -11.92 7.46 -17.47
N VAL A 154 -11.18 7.66 -16.37
CA VAL A 154 -10.13 6.75 -15.89
C VAL A 154 -10.53 6.34 -14.47
N GLY A 155 -10.75 5.04 -14.24
CA GLY A 155 -11.16 4.54 -12.92
C GLY A 155 -12.50 5.12 -12.41
N GLY A 156 -13.39 5.49 -13.33
CA GLY A 156 -14.75 5.94 -13.02
C GLY A 156 -14.88 7.42 -12.60
N ARG A 157 -13.84 8.22 -12.78
CA ARG A 157 -13.90 9.69 -12.67
C ARG A 157 -13.16 10.34 -13.85
N GLY A 158 -13.58 11.54 -14.22
CA GLY A 158 -12.96 12.30 -15.29
C GLY A 158 -13.32 13.77 -15.22
N LYS A 159 -12.41 14.63 -15.65
CA LYS A 159 -12.66 16.06 -15.77
C LYS A 159 -12.95 16.38 -17.22
N CYS A 160 -14.09 17.02 -17.49
CA CYS A 160 -14.42 17.45 -18.85
C CYS A 160 -13.52 18.61 -19.27
N GLU A 161 -12.84 18.50 -20.41
CA GLU A 161 -11.98 19.56 -20.94
C GLU A 161 -12.78 20.75 -21.51
N TYR A 162 -14.05 20.53 -21.88
CA TYR A 162 -14.89 21.57 -22.49
C TYR A 162 -15.57 22.48 -21.48
N CYS A 163 -16.17 21.91 -20.42
CA CYS A 163 -16.91 22.69 -19.42
C CYS A 163 -16.26 22.69 -18.03
N GLY A 164 -15.19 21.94 -17.83
CA GLY A 164 -14.47 21.86 -16.56
C GLY A 164 -15.18 21.05 -15.46
N SER A 165 -16.35 20.47 -15.73
CA SER A 165 -17.09 19.67 -14.75
C SER A 165 -16.34 18.39 -14.37
N LEU A 166 -16.37 18.06 -13.08
CA LEU A 166 -15.94 16.76 -12.57
C LEU A 166 -17.09 15.78 -12.74
N VAL A 167 -16.88 14.72 -13.50
CA VAL A 167 -17.88 13.70 -13.81
C VAL A 167 -17.45 12.38 -13.16
N SER A 168 -18.40 11.63 -12.63
CA SER A 168 -18.21 10.31 -12.03
C SER A 168 -19.10 9.28 -12.70
N THR A 169 -18.80 7.99 -12.52
CA THR A 169 -19.66 6.90 -13.01
C THR A 169 -21.08 6.92 -12.44
N ALA A 170 -21.32 7.64 -11.35
CA ALA A 170 -22.65 7.79 -10.75
C ALA A 170 -23.55 8.77 -11.52
N ASP A 171 -22.96 9.61 -12.39
CA ASP A 171 -23.67 10.64 -13.13
C ASP A 171 -24.26 10.13 -14.47
N PHE A 172 -23.97 8.87 -14.83
CA PHE A 172 -24.45 8.20 -16.05
C PHE A 172 -25.64 7.29 -15.75
N THR A 173 -26.64 7.25 -16.64
CA THR A 173 -27.80 6.38 -16.45
C THR A 173 -27.43 4.91 -16.72
N LYS A 174 -28.14 3.98 -16.08
CA LYS A 174 -27.88 2.53 -16.21
C LYS A 174 -27.94 2.04 -17.66
N GLU A 175 -28.75 2.69 -18.50
CA GLU A 175 -28.93 2.38 -19.92
C GLU A 175 -27.67 2.72 -20.75
N GLU A 176 -26.97 3.80 -20.41
CA GLU A 176 -25.72 4.21 -21.08
C GLU A 176 -24.57 3.27 -20.75
N LEU A 177 -24.53 2.75 -19.51
CA LEU A 177 -23.54 1.75 -19.09
C LEU A 177 -23.76 0.40 -19.79
N GLN A 178 -25.02 0.00 -19.99
CA GLN A 178 -25.37 -1.29 -20.60
C GLN A 178 -25.09 -1.32 -22.11
N GLY A 179 -25.32 -0.20 -22.82
CA GLY A 179 -24.94 -0.07 -24.24
C GLY A 179 -23.43 -0.15 -24.48
N ILE A 180 -22.62 0.24 -23.50
CA ILE A 180 -21.16 0.18 -23.56
C ILE A 180 -20.65 -1.23 -23.25
N GLU A 181 -21.25 -1.95 -22.29
CA GLU A 181 -20.95 -3.38 -22.07
C GLU A 181 -21.22 -4.21 -23.33
N ASP A 182 -22.31 -3.92 -24.04
CA ASP A 182 -22.65 -4.60 -25.29
C ASP A 182 -21.69 -4.21 -26.44
N ALA A 183 -21.20 -2.97 -26.46
CA ALA A 183 -20.15 -2.54 -27.40
C ALA A 183 -18.79 -3.19 -27.10
N PHE A 184 -18.41 -3.34 -25.81
CA PHE A 184 -17.20 -4.03 -25.37
C PHE A 184 -17.20 -5.52 -25.71
N LYS A 185 -18.37 -6.18 -25.62
CA LYS A 185 -18.54 -7.56 -26.08
C LYS A 185 -18.35 -7.69 -27.59
N LYS A 186 -18.76 -6.66 -28.35
CA LYS A 186 -18.72 -6.67 -29.82
C LYS A 186 -17.34 -6.30 -30.38
N PHE A 187 -16.60 -5.46 -29.67
CA PHE A 187 -15.24 -5.03 -30.02
C PHE A 187 -14.33 -5.17 -28.79
N PRO A 188 -13.86 -6.39 -28.49
CA PRO A 188 -12.94 -6.58 -27.39
C PRO A 188 -11.67 -5.76 -27.67
N PRO A 189 -11.12 -5.02 -26.67
CA PRO A 189 -9.83 -4.36 -26.84
C PRO A 189 -8.79 -5.42 -27.19
N GLU A 190 -7.94 -5.10 -28.16
CA GLU A 190 -6.86 -5.95 -28.60
C GLU A 190 -6.03 -6.38 -27.37
N LYS A 191 -5.96 -7.69 -27.14
CA LYS A 191 -5.22 -8.24 -26.02
C LYS A 191 -3.74 -7.94 -26.28
N THR A 192 -3.17 -7.03 -25.51
CA THR A 192 -1.73 -7.02 -25.32
C THR A 192 -1.41 -8.19 -24.39
N ASP A 193 -0.80 -9.22 -24.96
CA ASP A 193 -0.32 -10.38 -24.21
C ASP A 193 0.73 -9.91 -23.18
N VAL A 194 0.55 -10.35 -21.94
CA VAL A 194 1.50 -10.23 -20.82
C VAL A 194 1.88 -11.64 -20.38
#